data_AF-A0A5C7XZ19-F1
#
_entry.id   AF-A0A5C7XZ19-F1
#
_cell.length_a   1.000
_cell.length_b   1.000
_cell.length_c   1.000
_cell.angle_alpha   90.00
_cell.angle_beta   90.00
_cell.angle_gamma   90.00
#
_symmetry.space_group_name_H-M   'P 1'
#
loop_
_entity.id
_entity.type
_entity.pdbx_description
1 polymer ?
#
loop_
_entity_poly.entity_id
_entity_poly.type
_entity_poly.pdbx_seq_one_letter_code
_entity_poly.pdbx_strand_id
1 'polypeptide(L)'
;MSANTGPPPWATESVDLVDADPAWALRGEQERDHLETLLSPRRIARIEHVGSTSIPGLVAKPIIDLQAPVADLSDSDSIAAVLASHNWHHVHPDLDQRPWRRFFVKVADGRPSATVM
;
A
#
# COMPACT_ATOMS: atom_id res chain seq x y z
N MET A 1 -6.82 -25.17 -16.67
CA MET A 1 -7.11 -24.54 -15.37
C MET A 1 -7.36 -23.07 -15.66
N SER A 2 -8.62 -22.62 -15.64
CA SER A 2 -8.92 -21.23 -15.96
C SER A 2 -8.35 -20.34 -14.85
N ALA A 3 -7.38 -19.50 -15.21
CA ALA A 3 -6.94 -18.42 -14.34
C ALA A 3 -8.16 -17.54 -14.03
N ASN A 4 -8.42 -17.31 -12.75
CA ASN A 4 -9.54 -16.49 -12.29
C ASN A 4 -9.31 -15.05 -12.79
N THR A 5 -10.01 -14.63 -13.84
CA THR A 5 -9.74 -13.36 -14.56
C THR A 5 -10.43 -12.14 -13.95
N GLY A 6 -11.11 -12.29 -12.81
CA GLY A 6 -11.76 -11.19 -12.09
C GLY A 6 -10.81 -10.42 -11.17
N PRO A 7 -11.17 -9.20 -10.76
CA PRO A 7 -10.42 -8.49 -9.72
C PRO A 7 -10.37 -9.33 -8.43
N PRO A 8 -9.30 -9.23 -7.65
CA PRO A 8 -9.19 -9.99 -6.40
C PRO A 8 -10.29 -9.56 -5.41
N PRO A 9 -10.77 -10.43 -4.51
CA PRO A 9 -11.90 -10.12 -3.62
C PRO A 9 -11.74 -8.85 -2.79
N TRP A 10 -10.50 -8.55 -2.35
CA TRP A 10 -10.17 -7.36 -1.58
C TRP A 10 -10.31 -6.05 -2.38
N ALA A 11 -10.36 -6.10 -3.72
CA ALA A 11 -10.56 -4.93 -4.57
C ALA A 11 -12.04 -4.49 -4.63
N THR A 12 -12.96 -5.34 -4.16
CA THR A 12 -14.42 -5.10 -4.20
C THR A 12 -15.09 -5.28 -2.84
N GLU A 13 -14.32 -5.24 -1.74
CA GLU A 13 -14.88 -5.34 -0.39
C GLU A 13 -15.75 -4.13 -0.01
N SER A 14 -16.57 -4.27 1.04
CA SER A 14 -17.33 -3.13 1.59
C SER A 14 -16.41 -2.07 2.19
N VAL A 15 -16.80 -0.81 2.02
CA VAL A 15 -16.11 0.32 2.65
C VAL A 15 -16.76 0.58 4.01
N ASP A 16 -16.06 0.18 5.07
CA ASP A 16 -16.48 0.44 6.45
C ASP A 16 -15.60 1.55 7.04
N LEU A 17 -16.23 2.65 7.47
CA LEU A 17 -15.55 3.73 8.20
C LEU A 17 -15.62 3.44 9.70
N VAL A 18 -14.55 3.77 10.42
CA VAL A 18 -14.45 3.62 11.86
C VAL A 18 -14.02 4.94 12.51
N ASP A 19 -14.35 5.09 13.79
CA ASP A 19 -13.81 6.17 14.62
C ASP A 19 -12.28 6.14 14.63
N ALA A 20 -11.69 7.32 14.83
CA ALA A 20 -10.25 7.46 14.80
C ALA A 20 -9.57 6.58 15.84
N ASP A 21 -8.60 5.77 15.40
CA ASP A 21 -7.80 4.94 16.29
C ASP A 21 -6.45 5.62 16.57
N PRO A 22 -6.13 5.96 17.83
CA PRO A 22 -4.87 6.63 18.17
C PRO A 22 -3.62 5.80 17.82
N ALA A 23 -3.76 4.48 17.62
CA ALA A 23 -2.66 3.62 17.21
C ALA A 23 -2.35 3.68 15.70
N TRP A 24 -3.09 4.45 14.89
CA TRP A 24 -2.77 4.58 13.46
C TRP A 24 -1.43 5.27 13.20
N ALA A 25 -1.05 6.27 13.98
CA ALA A 25 0.24 6.95 13.82
C ALA A 25 1.41 5.96 14.01
N LEU A 26 1.37 5.17 15.09
CA LEU A 26 2.37 4.15 15.37
C LEU A 26 2.40 3.04 14.29
N ARG A 27 1.23 2.60 13.82
CA ARG A 27 1.15 1.61 12.73
C ARG A 27 1.71 2.14 11.41
N GLY A 28 1.46 3.41 11.11
CA GLY A 28 2.05 4.10 9.97
C GLY A 28 3.58 4.14 10.04
N GLU A 29 4.13 4.50 11.19
CA GLU A 29 5.58 4.48 11.42
C GLU A 29 6.18 3.08 11.28
N GLN A 30 5.55 2.05 11.87
CA GLN A 30 6.02 0.67 11.79
C GLN A 30 6.00 0.12 10.36
N GLU A 31 4.94 0.39 9.60
CA GLU A 31 4.84 -0.08 8.21
C GLU A 31 5.81 0.68 7.29
N ARG A 32 6.00 1.98 7.53
CA ARG A 32 7.04 2.81 6.87
C ARG A 32 8.43 2.21 7.11
N ASP A 33 8.81 1.96 8.36
CA ASP A 33 10.12 1.40 8.73
C ASP A 33 10.33 0.02 8.12
N HIS A 34 9.26 -0.78 8.07
CA HIS A 34 9.28 -2.09 7.44
C HIS A 34 9.56 -1.98 5.93
N LEU A 35 8.84 -1.10 5.21
CA LEU A 35 9.06 -0.87 3.78
C LEU A 35 10.46 -0.31 3.49
N GLU A 36 10.93 0.67 4.27
CA GLU A 36 12.28 1.23 4.12
C GLU A 36 13.35 0.14 4.30
N THR A 37 13.14 -0.80 5.22
CA THR A 37 14.03 -1.96 5.41
C THR A 37 14.01 -2.90 4.19
N LEU A 38 12.82 -3.30 3.74
CA LEU A 38 12.64 -4.19 2.59
C LEU A 38 13.21 -3.58 1.30
N LEU A 39 13.13 -2.27 1.16
CA LEU A 39 13.48 -1.55 -0.06
C LEU A 39 14.85 -0.86 0.04
N SER A 40 15.62 -1.07 1.11
CA SER A 40 16.94 -0.47 1.35
C SER A 40 17.96 -0.51 0.19
N PRO A 41 18.00 -1.51 -0.73
CA PRO A 41 18.90 -1.42 -1.89
C PRO A 41 18.38 -0.54 -3.03
N ARG A 42 17.14 -0.04 -2.97
CA ARG A 42 16.49 0.75 -4.03
C ARG A 42 16.56 2.24 -3.76
N ARG A 43 16.48 3.02 -4.85
CA ARG A 43 16.53 4.49 -4.82
C ARG A 43 15.17 5.09 -4.46
N ILE A 44 14.71 4.85 -3.24
CA ILE A 44 13.48 5.42 -2.70
C ILE A 44 13.84 6.53 -1.72
N ALA A 45 13.16 7.66 -1.83
CA ALA A 45 13.25 8.70 -0.82
C ALA A 45 12.55 8.26 0.47
N ARG A 46 12.57 9.12 1.50
CA ARG A 46 11.86 8.84 2.76
C ARG A 46 10.39 8.56 2.47
N ILE A 47 9.89 7.45 3.01
CA ILE A 47 8.48 7.07 2.89
C ILE A 47 7.67 7.89 3.90
N GLU A 48 6.45 8.31 3.54
CA GLU A 48 5.59 9.13 4.40
C GLU A 48 4.23 8.47 4.63
N HIS A 49 3.70 8.56 5.86
CA HIS A 49 2.33 8.18 6.17
C HIS A 49 1.38 9.30 5.77
N VAL A 50 0.53 9.02 4.78
CA VAL A 50 -0.41 9.95 4.17
C VAL A 50 -1.85 9.42 4.34
N GLY A 51 -2.81 10.13 3.76
CA GLY A 51 -4.22 9.74 3.80
C GLY A 51 -4.89 10.03 5.16
N SER A 52 -6.14 9.60 5.30
CA SER A 52 -6.96 9.97 6.46
C SER A 52 -6.45 9.39 7.78
N THR A 53 -5.82 8.22 7.77
CA THR A 53 -5.30 7.57 8.98
C THR A 53 -4.04 8.24 9.54
N SER A 54 -3.41 9.16 8.81
CA SER A 54 -2.32 9.99 9.34
C SER A 54 -2.80 11.25 10.07
N ILE A 55 -4.11 11.54 10.03
CA ILE A 55 -4.72 12.71 10.67
C ILE A 55 -5.35 12.28 12.02
N PRO A 56 -4.80 12.73 13.17
CA PRO A 56 -5.37 12.39 14.47
C PRO A 56 -6.83 12.84 14.61
N GLY A 57 -7.70 11.95 15.08
CA GLY A 57 -9.10 12.25 15.36
C GLY A 57 -10.06 12.20 14.15
N LEU A 58 -9.57 11.83 12.95
CA LEU A 58 -10.40 11.74 11.75
C LEU A 58 -11.02 10.35 11.57
N VAL A 59 -12.35 10.28 11.35
CA VAL A 59 -13.04 9.05 10.94
C VAL A 59 -12.53 8.61 9.57
N ALA A 60 -12.13 7.34 9.45
CA ALA A 60 -11.48 6.83 8.23
C ALA A 60 -11.75 5.34 8.01
N LYS A 61 -11.42 4.86 6.82
CA LYS A 61 -11.24 3.42 6.57
C LYS A 61 -9.94 2.99 7.27
N PRO A 62 -9.90 1.86 7.99
CA PRO A 62 -8.73 1.47 8.80
C PRO A 62 -7.59 0.88 7.93
N ILE A 63 -7.09 1.66 6.98
CA ILE A 63 -5.98 1.33 6.08
C ILE A 63 -4.88 2.38 6.24
N ILE A 64 -3.63 1.93 6.36
CA ILE A 64 -2.46 2.80 6.37
C ILE A 64 -2.07 3.12 4.93
N ASP A 65 -2.08 4.39 4.53
CA ASP A 65 -1.63 4.82 3.20
C ASP A 65 -0.21 5.40 3.27
N LEU A 66 0.71 4.87 2.47
CA LEU A 66 2.09 5.32 2.42
C LEU A 66 2.43 5.92 1.04
N GLN A 67 3.31 6.91 1.02
CA GLN A 67 3.87 7.46 -0.20
C GLN A 67 5.38 7.21 -0.23
N ALA A 68 5.88 6.59 -1.30
CA ALA A 68 7.27 6.20 -1.50
C ALA A 68 7.83 6.90 -2.75
N PRO A 69 8.37 8.14 -2.62
CA PRO A 69 8.84 8.88 -3.77
C PRO A 69 10.06 8.22 -4.41
N VAL A 70 10.06 8.13 -5.74
CA VAL A 70 11.16 7.63 -6.55
C VAL A 70 11.56 8.67 -7.60
N ALA A 71 12.83 8.65 -8.02
CA ALA A 71 13.31 9.56 -9.08
C ALA A 71 12.67 9.23 -10.44
N ASP A 72 12.48 7.94 -10.71
CA ASP A 72 11.81 7.40 -11.89
C ASP A 72 11.28 5.99 -11.59
N LEU A 73 10.54 5.40 -12.54
CA LEU A 73 9.88 4.11 -12.37
C LEU A 73 10.74 2.90 -12.80
N SER A 74 12.04 3.07 -13.06
CA SER A 74 12.91 1.99 -13.58
C SER A 74 13.04 0.79 -12.63
N ASP A 75 12.95 1.02 -11.32
CA ASP A 75 13.03 -0.03 -10.30
C ASP A 75 11.69 -0.73 -10.02
N SER A 76 10.60 -0.37 -10.71
CA SER A 76 9.22 -0.82 -10.40
C SER A 76 9.09 -2.35 -10.32
N ASP A 77 9.68 -3.07 -11.28
CA ASP A 77 9.55 -4.54 -11.34
C ASP A 77 10.34 -5.21 -10.20
N SER A 78 11.51 -4.66 -9.86
CA SER A 78 12.32 -5.12 -8.72
C SER A 78 11.63 -4.85 -7.38
N ILE A 79 10.99 -3.68 -7.24
CA ILE A 79 10.18 -3.33 -6.07
C ILE A 79 9.00 -4.30 -5.95
N ALA A 80 8.25 -4.50 -7.04
CA ALA A 80 7.12 -5.42 -7.06
C ALA A 80 7.53 -6.85 -6.69
N ALA A 81 8.66 -7.34 -7.19
CA ALA A 81 9.17 -8.67 -6.89
C ALA A 81 9.48 -8.86 -5.39
N VAL A 82 10.07 -7.86 -4.71
CA VAL A 82 10.31 -7.96 -3.27
C VAL A 82 9.03 -7.80 -2.47
N LEU A 83 8.17 -6.83 -2.80
CA LEU A 83 6.95 -6.62 -2.05
C LEU A 83 6.01 -7.83 -2.12
N ALA A 84 6.00 -8.55 -3.25
CA ALA A 84 5.21 -9.77 -3.43
C ALA A 84 5.48 -10.87 -2.37
N SER A 85 6.71 -11.00 -1.85
CA SER A 85 7.01 -11.97 -0.79
C SER A 85 6.53 -11.54 0.61
N HIS A 86 5.96 -10.33 0.73
CA HIS A 86 5.50 -9.72 1.98
C HIS A 86 3.99 -9.37 1.94
N ASN A 87 3.20 -10.13 1.17
CA ASN A 87 1.75 -9.96 1.01
C ASN A 87 1.30 -8.62 0.42
N TRP A 88 2.19 -7.94 -0.30
CA TRP A 88 1.83 -6.80 -1.12
C TRP A 88 1.48 -7.25 -2.53
N HIS A 89 0.38 -6.72 -3.04
CA HIS A 89 -0.12 -7.01 -4.37
C HIS A 89 0.02 -5.77 -5.24
N HIS A 90 0.76 -5.90 -6.34
CA HIS A 90 0.87 -4.84 -7.34
C HIS A 90 -0.47 -4.73 -8.12
N VAL A 91 -1.09 -3.56 -8.05
CA VAL A 91 -2.24 -3.22 -8.89
C VAL A 91 -1.71 -2.82 -10.26
N HIS A 92 -2.06 -3.60 -11.28
CA HIS A 92 -1.58 -3.35 -12.64
C HIS A 92 -1.95 -1.92 -13.08
N PRO A 93 -1.04 -1.15 -13.72
CA PRO A 93 -1.30 0.24 -14.12
C PRO A 93 -2.56 0.43 -14.96
N ASP A 94 -2.95 -0.56 -15.76
CA ASP A 94 -4.20 -0.50 -16.55
C ASP A 94 -5.46 -0.49 -15.67
N LEU A 95 -5.42 -1.15 -14.51
CA LEU A 95 -6.52 -1.12 -13.53
C LEU A 95 -6.49 0.18 -12.72
N ASP A 96 -5.30 0.66 -12.38
CA ASP A 96 -5.11 1.88 -11.60
C ASP A 96 -5.37 3.17 -12.41
N GLN A 97 -5.26 3.10 -13.74
CA GLN A 97 -5.45 4.20 -14.70
C GLN A 97 -4.55 5.41 -14.43
N ARG A 98 -3.41 5.19 -13.74
CA ARG A 98 -2.44 6.22 -13.34
C ARG A 98 -1.03 5.75 -13.71
N PRO A 99 -0.63 5.87 -14.98
CA PRO A 99 0.64 5.31 -15.47
C PRO A 99 1.89 5.90 -14.79
N TRP A 100 1.77 7.09 -14.20
CA TRP A 100 2.83 7.80 -13.49
C TRP A 100 3.08 7.31 -12.07
N ARG A 101 2.30 6.36 -11.54
CA ARG A 101 2.56 5.74 -10.23
C ARG A 101 2.60 4.22 -10.33
N ARG A 102 3.07 3.61 -9.26
CA ARG A 102 2.82 2.19 -8.97
C ARG A 102 1.96 2.14 -7.72
N PHE A 103 1.04 1.19 -7.67
CA PHE A 103 0.13 1.09 -6.54
C PHE A 103 0.18 -0.33 -6.00
N PHE A 104 0.48 -0.45 -4.72
CA PHE A 104 0.58 -1.73 -4.03
C PHE A 104 -0.41 -1.75 -2.87
N VAL A 105 -1.06 -2.89 -2.69
CA VAL A 105 -2.01 -3.13 -1.60
C VAL A 105 -1.51 -4.30 -0.77
N LYS A 106 -1.26 -4.07 0.52
CA LYS A 106 -0.99 -5.14 1.50
C LYS A 106 -2.31 -5.73 1.96
N VAL A 107 -2.40 -7.05 1.96
CA VAL A 107 -3.62 -7.77 2.39
C VAL A 107 -3.33 -8.56 3.66
N ALA A 108 -4.15 -8.35 4.69
CA ALA A 108 -4.16 -9.12 5.93
C ALA A 108 -5.58 -9.61 6.21
N ASP A 109 -5.73 -10.89 6.59
CA ASP A 109 -7.03 -11.51 6.87
C ASP A 109 -8.07 -11.32 5.75
N GLY A 110 -7.60 -11.32 4.49
CA GLY A 110 -8.43 -11.16 3.31
C GLY A 110 -8.88 -9.72 3.02
N ARG A 111 -8.41 -8.73 3.79
CA ARG A 111 -8.73 -7.31 3.61
C ARG A 111 -7.47 -6.46 3.38
N PRO A 112 -7.54 -5.36 2.63
CA PRO A 112 -6.48 -4.35 2.58
C PRO A 112 -6.17 -3.82 3.98
N SER A 113 -4.90 -3.81 4.35
CA SER A 113 -4.41 -3.28 5.63
C SER A 113 -3.48 -2.07 5.44
N ALA A 114 -2.77 -2.01 4.33
CA ALA A 114 -1.95 -0.87 3.95
C ALA A 114 -1.89 -0.69 2.44
N THR A 115 -1.58 0.51 1.99
CA THR A 115 -1.23 0.82 0.60
C THR A 115 0.10 1.56 0.52
N VAL A 116 0.80 1.42 -0.60
CA VAL A 116 1.95 2.29 -0.92
C VAL A 116 1.91 2.69 -2.39
N MET A 117 2.23 3.96 -2.65
CA MET A 117 2.26 4.60 -3.97
C MET A 117 3.56 5.34 -4.24
#